data_AF-A0A1V3X2H0-F1
#
_entry.id   AF-A0A1V3X2H0-F1
#
_cell.length_a   1.000
_cell.length_b   1.000
_cell.length_c   1.000
_cell.angle_alpha   90.00
_cell.angle_beta   90.00
_cell.angle_gamma   90.00
#
_symmetry.space_group_name_H-M   'P 1'
#
loop_
_entity.id
_entity.type
_entity.pdbx_description
1 polymer ?
#
loop_
_entity_poly.entity_id
_entity_poly.type
_entity_poly.pdbx_seq_one_letter_code
_entity_poly.pdbx_strand_id
1 'polypeptide(L)'
;MRDNGRFGPIEWAVAGRPRPGEHTCGDLPIAVQIDDDTALFGVLDGLGHGPEAARAAQIAVDVLNDARDERLEVLIQLCHRMLSGTRGSR
;
A
#
# COMPACT_ATOMS: atom_id res chain seq x y z
N MET A 1 -5.24 10.16 7.37
CA MET A 1 -4.33 9.19 7.97
C MET A 1 -3.01 9.87 8.30
N ARG A 2 -2.42 9.52 9.44
CA ARG A 2 -1.04 9.86 9.79
C ARG A 2 -0.49 8.66 10.53
N ASP A 3 0.70 8.23 10.14
CA ASP A 3 1.41 7.14 10.81
C ASP A 3 2.91 7.40 10.68
N ASN A 4 3.70 6.86 11.58
CA ASN A 4 5.15 7.01 11.59
C ASN A 4 5.80 5.87 12.36
N GLY A 5 7.10 5.70 12.12
CA GLY A 5 7.85 4.65 12.78
C GLY A 5 9.33 4.70 12.47
N ARG A 6 10.03 3.67 12.95
CA ARG A 6 11.47 3.52 12.77
C ARG A 6 11.82 2.06 12.53
N PHE A 7 12.61 1.79 11.51
CA PHE A 7 13.18 0.47 11.18
C PHE A 7 14.70 0.61 11.22
N GLY A 8 15.34 0.09 12.28
CA GLY A 8 16.78 0.26 12.48
C GLY A 8 17.21 1.75 12.39
N PRO A 9 18.09 2.12 11.42
CA PRO A 9 18.51 3.50 11.20
C PRO A 9 17.49 4.36 10.42
N ILE A 10 16.44 3.77 9.84
CA ILE A 10 15.47 4.42 8.95
C ILE A 10 14.30 4.96 9.76
N GLU A 11 14.06 6.26 9.72
CA GLU A 11 12.84 6.90 10.24
C GLU A 11 11.87 7.19 9.09
N TRP A 12 10.59 6.94 9.30
CA TRP A 12 9.57 7.15 8.27
C TRP A 12 8.29 7.75 8.85
N ALA A 13 7.57 8.47 8.00
CA ALA A 13 6.27 9.03 8.32
C ALA A 13 5.40 9.09 7.07
N VAL A 14 4.09 8.97 7.26
CA VAL A 14 3.07 9.04 6.21
C VAL A 14 1.99 10.01 6.61
N ALA A 15 1.48 10.75 5.63
CA ALA A 15 0.35 11.64 5.79
C ALA A 15 -0.52 11.54 4.55
N GLY A 16 -1.81 11.35 4.75
CA GLY A 16 -2.78 11.23 3.67
C GLY A 16 -4.15 11.75 4.09
N ARG A 17 -4.95 12.17 3.12
CA ARG A 17 -6.30 12.69 3.36
C ARG A 17 -7.29 12.14 2.33
N PRO A 18 -8.54 11.85 2.71
CA PRO A 18 -9.59 11.59 1.74
C PRO A 18 -9.79 12.77 0.79
N ARG A 19 -10.31 12.48 -0.40
CA ARG A 19 -10.82 13.51 -1.32
C ARG A 19 -11.96 14.28 -0.63
N PRO A 20 -12.11 15.60 -0.85
CA PRO A 20 -13.24 16.35 -0.30
C PRO A 20 -14.58 15.69 -0.64
N GLY A 21 -15.42 15.46 0.38
CA GLY A 21 -16.70 14.76 0.25
C GLY A 21 -16.63 13.24 0.49
N GLU A 22 -15.44 12.66 0.57
CA GLU A 22 -15.25 11.25 0.92
C GLU A 22 -14.81 11.08 2.37
N HIS A 23 -15.26 10.00 2.99
CA HIS A 23 -14.89 9.65 4.37
C HIS A 23 -13.65 8.74 4.43
N THR A 24 -13.30 8.10 3.30
CA THR A 24 -12.22 7.14 3.19
C THR A 24 -11.26 7.54 2.07
N CYS A 25 -9.96 7.46 2.34
CA CYS A 25 -8.92 7.71 1.35
C CYS A 25 -8.70 6.45 0.50
N GLY A 26 -8.65 6.60 -0.82
CA GLY A 26 -8.32 5.52 -1.75
C GLY A 26 -6.82 5.19 -1.79
N ASP A 27 -6.01 6.08 -1.25
CA ASP A 27 -4.55 5.93 -1.20
C ASP A 27 -4.18 5.29 0.13
N LEU A 28 -3.37 4.23 0.12
CA LEU A 28 -2.85 3.61 1.33
C LEU A 28 -1.32 3.52 1.29
N PRO A 29 -0.64 3.90 2.38
CA PRO A 29 0.79 3.70 2.50
C PRO A 29 1.10 2.26 2.91
N ILE A 30 2.33 1.83 2.61
CA ILE A 30 2.94 0.66 3.20
C ILE A 30 4.36 0.99 3.65
N ALA A 31 4.71 0.54 4.84
CA ALA A 31 6.03 0.63 5.44
C ALA A 31 6.29 -0.68 6.19
N VAL A 32 7.19 -1.51 5.65
CA VAL A 32 7.46 -2.86 6.17
C VAL A 32 8.95 -3.03 6.32
N GLN A 33 9.38 -3.48 7.50
CA GLN A 33 10.76 -3.91 7.71
C GLN A 33 10.96 -5.29 7.07
N ILE A 34 11.99 -5.42 6.24
CA ILE A 34 12.40 -6.71 5.65
C ILE A 34 13.49 -7.33 6.53
N ASP A 35 14.58 -6.58 6.75
CA ASP A 35 15.73 -6.97 7.57
C ASP A 35 16.14 -5.83 8.52
N ASP A 36 17.24 -5.98 9.26
CA ASP A 36 17.73 -4.95 10.20
C ASP A 36 18.08 -3.61 9.54
N ASP A 37 18.53 -3.64 8.28
CA ASP A 37 18.96 -2.46 7.51
C ASP A 37 18.13 -2.23 6.22
N THR A 38 17.10 -3.06 5.98
CA THR A 38 16.30 -3.03 4.75
C THR A 38 14.82 -2.90 5.06
N ALA A 39 14.14 -2.01 4.35
CA ALA A 39 12.70 -1.83 4.45
C ALA A 39 12.07 -1.58 3.09
N LEU A 40 10.82 -2.02 2.95
CA LEU A 40 9.94 -1.74 1.82
C LEU A 40 9.02 -0.57 2.16
N PHE A 41 9.02 0.44 1.30
CA PHE A 41 8.08 1.55 1.35
C PHE A 41 7.31 1.63 0.04
N GLY A 42 6.04 1.99 0.13
CA GLY A 42 5.19 2.16 -1.04
C GLY A 42 3.95 2.98 -0.73
N VAL A 43 3.31 3.43 -1.81
CA VAL A 43 1.98 4.06 -1.77
C VAL A 43 1.13 3.42 -2.84
N LEU A 44 -0.08 3.05 -2.46
CA LEU A 44 -1.03 2.34 -3.29
C LEU A 44 -2.21 3.27 -3.54
N ASP A 45 -2.40 3.71 -4.78
CA ASP A 45 -3.53 4.54 -5.22
C ASP A 45 -4.59 3.65 -5.87
N GLY A 46 -5.70 3.41 -5.17
CA GLY A 46 -6.81 2.65 -5.70
C GLY A 46 -7.60 3.47 -6.72
N LEU A 47 -7.87 2.91 -7.92
CA LEU A 47 -8.53 3.66 -8.98
C LEU A 47 -9.91 4.20 -8.56
N GLY A 48 -10.05 5.53 -8.56
CA GLY A 48 -11.28 6.25 -8.27
C GLY A 48 -11.20 6.99 -6.94
N HIS A 49 -12.27 6.94 -6.15
CA HIS A 49 -12.30 7.50 -4.79
C HIS A 49 -13.32 6.76 -3.93
N GLY A 50 -13.24 6.98 -2.61
CA GLY A 50 -14.15 6.40 -1.64
C GLY A 50 -13.82 4.94 -1.27
N PRO A 51 -14.77 4.21 -0.66
CA PRO A 51 -14.52 2.90 -0.06
C PRO A 51 -14.02 1.83 -1.04
N GLU A 52 -14.47 1.85 -2.29
CA GLU A 52 -14.04 0.87 -3.29
C GLU A 52 -12.58 1.04 -3.73
N ALA A 53 -12.12 2.29 -3.85
CA ALA A 53 -10.71 2.59 -4.09
C ALA A 53 -9.85 2.13 -2.90
N ALA A 54 -10.30 2.44 -1.68
CA ALA A 54 -9.62 2.03 -0.45
C ALA A 54 -9.54 0.50 -0.32
N ARG A 55 -10.60 -0.22 -0.71
CA ARG A 55 -10.62 -1.69 -0.73
C ARG A 55 -9.60 -2.26 -1.70
N ALA A 56 -9.50 -1.70 -2.91
CA ALA A 56 -8.49 -2.13 -3.88
C ALA A 56 -7.08 -1.90 -3.34
N ALA A 57 -6.79 -0.70 -2.81
CA ALA A 57 -5.51 -0.41 -2.19
C ALA A 57 -5.21 -1.37 -1.03
N GLN A 58 -6.20 -1.69 -0.17
CA GLN A 58 -6.02 -2.57 0.99
C GLN A 58 -5.65 -4.00 0.57
N ILE A 59 -6.29 -4.54 -0.48
CA ILE A 59 -5.94 -5.87 -1.01
C ILE A 59 -4.46 -5.93 -1.39
N ALA A 60 -3.95 -4.88 -2.04
CA ALA A 60 -2.55 -4.84 -2.41
C ALA A 60 -1.61 -4.59 -1.21
N VAL A 61 -2.03 -3.85 -0.18
CA VAL A 61 -1.27 -3.75 1.09
C VAL A 61 -1.12 -5.13 1.73
N ASP A 62 -2.20 -5.91 1.81
CA ASP A 62 -2.20 -7.23 2.42
C ASP A 62 -1.26 -8.18 1.68
N VAL A 63 -1.30 -8.17 0.34
CA VAL A 63 -0.41 -8.98 -0.51
C VAL A 63 1.06 -8.61 -0.31
N LEU A 64 1.38 -7.33 -0.22
CA LEU A 64 2.76 -6.87 -0.02
C LEU A 64 3.27 -7.22 1.39
N ASN A 65 2.41 -7.22 2.41
CA ASN A 65 2.77 -7.65 3.76
C ASN A 65 3.08 -9.15 3.83
N ASP A 66 2.26 -9.96 3.16
CA ASP A 66 2.38 -11.42 3.14
C ASP A 66 3.59 -11.90 2.32
N ALA A 67 3.92 -11.17 1.24
CA ALA A 67 5.00 -11.52 0.32
C ALA A 67 6.26 -10.66 0.50
N ARG A 68 6.40 -9.90 1.60
CA ARG A 68 7.43 -8.85 1.78
C ARG A 68 8.88 -9.26 1.49
N ASP A 69 9.21 -10.55 1.62
CA ASP A 69 10.56 -11.10 1.41
C ASP A 69 10.84 -11.43 -0.07
N GLU A 70 9.83 -11.31 -0.94
CA GLU A 70 9.95 -11.52 -2.37
C GLU A 70 10.63 -10.35 -3.07
N ARG A 71 11.16 -10.62 -4.27
CA ARG A 71 11.72 -9.56 -5.12
C ARG A 71 10.64 -8.57 -5.54
N LEU A 72 11.00 -7.29 -5.65
CA LEU A 72 10.06 -6.21 -6.03
C LEU A 72 9.28 -6.50 -7.32
N GLU A 73 9.91 -7.11 -8.32
CA GLU A 73 9.26 -7.53 -9.57
C GLU A 73 8.15 -8.57 -9.34
N VAL A 74 8.33 -9.49 -8.40
CA VAL A 74 7.33 -10.49 -8.00
C VAL A 74 6.20 -9.82 -7.23
N LEU A 75 6.52 -8.91 -6.31
CA LEU A 75 5.54 -8.13 -5.56
C LEU A 75 4.59 -7.35 -6.48
N ILE A 76 5.14 -6.67 -7.49
CA ILE A 76 4.33 -5.92 -8.47
C ILE A 76 3.41 -6.87 -9.26
N GLN A 77 3.90 -8.04 -9.66
CA GLN A 77 3.10 -9.04 -10.38
C GLN A 77 1.99 -9.64 -9.50
N LEU A 78 2.27 -9.90 -8.22
CA LEU A 78 1.27 -10.37 -7.26
C LEU A 78 0.18 -9.32 -7.03
N CYS A 79 0.54 -8.05 -6.87
CA CYS A 79 -0.42 -6.96 -6.80
C CYS A 79 -1.30 -6.90 -8.06
N HIS A 80 -0.70 -6.97 -9.26
CA HIS A 80 -1.47 -6.97 -10.51
C HIS A 80 -2.49 -8.14 -10.57
N ARG A 81 -2.07 -9.34 -10.18
CA ARG A 81 -2.95 -10.52 -10.17
C ARG A 81 -4.07 -10.39 -9.14
N MET A 82 -3.78 -9.90 -7.95
CA MET A 82 -4.75 -9.82 -6.86
C MET A 82 -5.72 -8.66 -6.99
N LEU A 83 -5.31 -7.60 -7.68
CA LEU A 83 -6.19 -6.51 -8.07
C LEU A 83 -7.09 -6.88 -9.26
N SER A 84 -6.84 -8.01 -9.94
CA SER A 84 -7.68 -8.46 -11.06
C SER A 84 -9.13 -8.67 -10.61
N GLY A 85 -10.04 -7.86 -11.15
CA GLY A 85 -11.46 -7.84 -10.78
C GLY A 85 -11.84 -6.70 -9.83
N THR A 86 -10.88 -5.88 -9.37
CA THR A 86 -11.16 -4.62 -8.67
C THR A 86 -11.20 -3.45 -9.66
N ARG A 87 -11.65 -2.27 -9.21
CA ARG A 87 -11.56 -1.04 -10.03
C ARG A 87 -10.09 -0.77 -10.39
N GLY A 88 -9.83 -0.54 -11.68
CA GLY A 88 -8.50 -0.19 -12.19
C GLY A 88 -7.60 -1.35 -12.62
N SER A 89 -8.01 -2.60 -12.43
CA SER A 89 -7.36 -3.73 -13.11
C SER A 89 -8.01 -3.95 -14.48
N ARG A 90 -7.23 -3.84 -15.54
CA ARG A 90 -7.55 -4.43 -16.83
C ARG A 90 -6.31 -5.06 -17.42
#